data_AF-A0A150T0S7-F1
#
_entry.id   AF-A0A150T0S7-F1
#
_cell.length_a   1.000
_cell.length_b   1.000
_cell.length_c   1.000
_cell.angle_alpha   90.00
_cell.angle_beta   90.00
_cell.angle_gamma   90.00
#
_symmetry.space_group_name_H-M   'P 1'
#
loop_
_entity.id
_entity.type
_entity.pdbx_description
1 polymer ?
#
loop_
_entity_poly.entity_id
_entity_poly.type
_entity_poly.pdbx_seq_one_letter_code
_entity_poly.pdbx_strand_id
1 'polypeptide(L)'
;MTSTVTEAWKELAEREAPTPASHAARSAPFVERIADPGEASPEALAMARELGLSITVADILHRAGRAPDEATRRFLDPRLSHLTSPDAMADREASAERIARAVRAGERIAVFGDYDCDGITATAIMTGALRALSGQVVPLLATRAEGSYGLSAPALERVMRACPTLLITCDCGSSDHERLAAARAAGIDCVVIDHHLVPAEPLPAIAFLNPHRADCGFPYKGLASCGLALSLLAAVRKKLGSSLDLRPYLDLVAIGTVADVAPLTGDNRALVRAGLTVLQTGPRPGLRALAALANLDLGRGASAEDVAFRIAPRLNAPGRLGDPDISLELLLAHDGVTASALAATVEQAQMKRRAIQDEMLASALAEIERAGFDRDPAIVIARQGFHPGVVGIVAGRLTSRFGKPTIVIGLEGAKGRGSVRGPAGARLHDALTRCRAELIG
;
A
#
# COMPACT_ATOMS: atom_id res chain seq x y z
N MET A 1 -18.30 6.17 -32.42
CA MET A 1 -18.38 7.25 -31.41
C MET A 1 -17.30 6.98 -30.38
N THR A 2 -16.20 7.72 -30.47
CA THR A 2 -14.97 7.58 -29.68
C THR A 2 -15.13 8.27 -28.33
N SER A 3 -15.75 7.59 -27.36
CA SER A 3 -15.63 7.96 -25.95
C SER A 3 -14.17 7.73 -25.52
N THR A 4 -13.50 8.77 -25.02
CA THR A 4 -12.10 8.72 -24.57
C THR A 4 -11.99 8.00 -23.23
N VAL A 5 -10.85 7.39 -22.93
CA VAL A 5 -10.64 6.60 -21.69
C VAL A 5 -10.72 7.48 -20.42
N THR A 6 -10.57 8.78 -20.60
CA THR A 6 -10.88 9.85 -19.65
C THR A 6 -12.33 9.80 -19.10
N GLU A 7 -13.33 9.31 -19.85
CA GLU A 7 -14.72 9.26 -19.35
C GLU A 7 -14.95 8.20 -18.26
N ALA A 8 -14.30 7.03 -18.33
CA ALA A 8 -14.47 5.97 -17.33
C ALA A 8 -13.89 6.35 -15.95
N TRP A 9 -12.87 7.20 -15.95
CA TRP A 9 -12.29 7.82 -14.75
C TRP A 9 -13.13 9.01 -14.25
N LYS A 10 -13.78 9.75 -15.16
CA LYS A 10 -14.74 10.81 -14.82
C LYS A 10 -16.08 10.27 -14.31
N GLU A 11 -16.53 9.09 -14.73
CA GLU A 11 -17.76 8.44 -14.24
C GLU A 11 -17.73 8.19 -12.71
N LEU A 12 -16.53 8.05 -12.12
CA LEU A 12 -16.39 8.02 -10.65
C LEU A 12 -16.88 9.32 -9.98
N ALA A 13 -16.88 10.44 -10.70
CA ALA A 13 -17.18 11.78 -10.20
C ALA A 13 -18.65 12.24 -10.36
N GLU A 14 -19.46 11.59 -11.20
CA GLU A 14 -20.76 12.15 -11.63
C GLU A 14 -21.93 11.98 -10.63
N ARG A 15 -21.71 11.43 -9.43
CA ARG A 15 -22.79 11.18 -8.44
C ARG A 15 -22.41 11.48 -6.98
N GLU A 16 -21.53 12.45 -6.75
CA GLU A 16 -21.11 12.82 -5.40
C GLU A 16 -22.10 13.83 -4.78
N ALA A 17 -22.74 13.47 -3.66
CA ALA A 17 -23.54 14.39 -2.86
C ALA A 17 -22.61 15.26 -1.98
N PRO A 18 -22.94 16.54 -1.75
CA PRO A 18 -22.09 17.43 -0.94
C PRO A 18 -22.01 16.92 0.50
N THR A 19 -20.78 16.73 1.00
CA THR A 19 -20.52 16.31 2.38
C THR A 19 -20.24 17.55 3.25
N PRO A 20 -20.72 17.62 4.51
CA PRO A 20 -20.44 18.75 5.38
C PRO A 20 -18.96 18.78 5.80
N ALA A 21 -18.43 19.99 5.93
CA ALA A 21 -17.07 20.25 6.38
C ALA A 21 -16.87 19.72 7.82
N SER A 22 -15.95 18.77 8.00
CA SER A 22 -15.33 18.51 9.29
C SER A 22 -13.84 18.22 9.09
N HIS A 23 -13.06 18.87 9.95
CA HIS A 23 -11.62 18.99 9.90
C HIS A 23 -10.90 17.70 10.32
N ALA A 24 -9.84 17.32 9.59
CA ALA A 24 -8.81 16.41 10.10
C ALA A 24 -7.44 16.59 9.41
N ALA A 25 -6.43 16.78 10.27
CA ALA A 25 -5.10 16.15 10.33
C ALA A 25 -3.99 16.27 9.23
N ARG A 26 -2.79 16.60 9.77
CA ARG A 26 -1.33 16.42 9.49
C ARG A 26 -0.88 15.34 8.44
N SER A 27 0.31 15.27 7.83
CA SER A 27 1.70 15.73 8.10
C SER A 27 2.65 15.63 6.87
N ALA A 28 3.69 16.48 6.82
CA ALA A 28 5.05 16.24 6.28
C ALA A 28 6.05 16.45 7.47
N PRO A 29 7.39 16.28 7.40
CA PRO A 29 8.24 16.19 8.60
C PRO A 29 8.21 17.51 9.38
N PHE A 30 7.35 17.58 10.37
CA PHE A 30 7.19 18.74 11.22
C PHE A 30 8.14 18.59 12.39
N VAL A 31 9.40 19.00 12.21
CA VAL A 31 10.33 19.21 13.32
C VAL A 31 11.07 20.54 13.18
N GLU A 32 10.33 21.60 12.91
CA GLU A 32 10.36 22.71 13.86
C GLU A 32 9.06 22.60 14.65
N ARG A 33 9.01 22.94 15.94
CA ARG A 33 7.70 22.97 16.64
C ARG A 33 6.80 23.94 15.88
N ILE A 34 5.49 23.63 15.70
CA ILE A 34 4.54 24.67 15.26
C ILE A 34 4.55 25.68 16.41
N ALA A 35 5.41 26.68 16.32
CA ALA A 35 5.39 27.81 17.22
C ALA A 35 4.08 28.55 16.96
N ASP A 36 3.50 29.14 18.01
CA ASP A 36 2.42 30.09 17.85
C ASP A 36 2.87 31.15 16.82
N PRO A 37 2.13 31.40 15.72
CA PRO A 37 2.69 32.01 14.51
C PRO A 37 3.29 33.41 14.69
N GLY A 38 3.00 34.08 15.82
CA GLY A 38 3.18 35.51 15.94
C GLY A 38 2.23 36.23 14.98
N GLU A 39 2.68 37.35 14.41
CA GLU A 39 1.93 38.02 13.34
C GLU A 39 2.06 37.26 12.01
N ALA A 40 0.93 37.09 11.31
CA ALA A 40 0.90 36.43 10.02
C ALA A 40 1.63 37.25 8.95
N SER A 41 2.40 36.58 8.09
CA SER A 41 3.10 37.26 7.00
C SER A 41 2.12 37.88 5.98
N PRO A 42 2.53 38.91 5.22
CA PRO A 42 1.71 39.47 4.14
C PRO A 42 1.24 38.42 3.13
N GLU A 43 2.07 37.42 2.83
CA GLU A 43 1.76 36.31 1.94
C GLU A 43 0.68 35.38 2.53
N ALA A 44 0.77 35.07 3.82
CA ALA A 44 -0.25 34.29 4.52
C ALA A 44 -1.61 35.03 4.57
N LEU A 45 -1.59 36.36 4.78
CA LEU A 45 -2.79 37.18 4.73
C LEU A 45 -3.42 37.23 3.33
N ALA A 46 -2.60 37.32 2.28
CA ALA A 46 -3.07 37.25 0.90
C ALA A 46 -3.71 35.88 0.61
N MET A 47 -3.06 34.79 1.00
CA MET A 47 -3.59 33.44 0.86
C MET A 47 -4.90 33.24 1.62
N ALA A 48 -5.01 33.74 2.85
CA ALA A 48 -6.23 33.67 3.63
C ALA A 48 -7.41 34.32 2.90
N ARG A 49 -7.20 35.50 2.30
CA ARG A 49 -8.20 36.21 1.51
C ARG A 49 -8.55 35.47 0.22
N GLU A 50 -7.55 35.02 -0.53
CA GLU A 50 -7.76 34.39 -1.84
C GLU A 50 -8.43 33.02 -1.76
N LEU A 51 -8.16 32.26 -0.70
CA LEU A 51 -8.69 30.91 -0.50
C LEU A 51 -9.85 30.85 0.49
N GLY A 52 -10.23 31.98 1.11
CA GLY A 52 -11.31 32.03 2.11
C GLY A 52 -10.98 31.22 3.38
N LEU A 53 -9.72 31.26 3.83
CA LEU A 53 -9.22 30.48 4.96
C LEU A 53 -9.05 31.35 6.20
N SER A 54 -9.02 30.73 7.38
CA SER A 54 -8.51 31.42 8.56
C SER A 54 -7.02 31.72 8.38
N ILE A 55 -6.57 32.83 8.98
CA ILE A 55 -5.17 33.27 8.91
C ILE A 55 -4.21 32.16 9.39
N THR A 56 -4.58 31.45 10.47
CA THR A 56 -3.80 30.33 11.00
C THR A 56 -3.62 29.21 9.98
N VAL A 57 -4.68 28.85 9.24
CA VAL A 57 -4.58 27.79 8.21
C VAL A 57 -3.75 28.27 7.03
N ALA A 58 -3.92 29.51 6.59
CA ALA A 58 -3.14 30.08 5.49
C ALA A 58 -1.65 30.18 5.83
N ASP A 59 -1.30 30.60 7.04
CA ASP A 59 0.10 30.64 7.52
C ASP A 59 0.74 29.24 7.55
N ILE A 60 0.03 28.24 8.06
CA ILE A 60 0.50 26.84 8.05
C ILE A 60 0.74 26.35 6.62
N LEU A 61 -0.18 26.63 5.69
CA LEU A 61 -0.04 26.21 4.28
C LEU A 61 1.13 26.92 3.60
N HIS A 62 1.27 28.23 3.82
CA HIS A 62 2.37 29.02 3.28
C HIS A 62 3.74 28.51 3.76
N ARG A 63 3.89 28.27 5.07
CA ARG A 63 5.12 27.69 5.67
C ARG A 63 5.39 26.26 5.19
N ALA A 64 4.33 25.52 4.83
CA ALA A 64 4.45 24.22 4.18
C ALA A 64 4.81 24.31 2.68
N GLY A 65 5.15 25.51 2.17
CA GLY A 65 5.60 25.74 0.80
C GLY A 65 4.47 25.80 -0.23
N ARG A 66 3.22 26.00 0.19
CA ARG A 66 2.08 26.08 -0.73
C ARG A 66 1.82 27.52 -1.18
N ALA A 67 1.38 27.67 -2.42
CA ALA A 67 0.91 28.92 -2.99
C ALA A 67 -0.62 29.01 -2.95
N PRO A 68 -1.24 30.21 -3.05
CA PRO A 68 -2.69 30.37 -3.06
C PRO A 68 -3.32 29.98 -4.41
N ASP A 69 -2.93 28.84 -4.98
CA ASP A 69 -3.32 28.41 -6.31
C ASP A 69 -4.36 27.28 -6.31
N GLU A 70 -4.70 26.84 -7.52
CA GLU A 70 -5.62 25.74 -7.75
C GLU A 70 -5.11 24.40 -7.16
N ALA A 71 -3.79 24.18 -7.11
CA ALA A 71 -3.24 22.98 -6.51
C ALA A 71 -3.50 22.95 -5.00
N THR A 72 -3.42 24.09 -4.32
CA THR A 72 -3.78 24.21 -2.90
C THR A 72 -5.28 24.08 -2.68
N ARG A 73 -6.14 24.64 -3.55
CA ARG A 73 -7.60 24.43 -3.49
C ARG A 73 -7.94 22.94 -3.55
N ARG A 74 -7.38 22.21 -4.53
CA ARG A 74 -7.56 20.75 -4.68
C ARG A 74 -6.98 19.95 -3.52
N PHE A 75 -5.92 20.44 -2.90
CA PHE A 75 -5.39 19.82 -1.70
C PHE A 75 -6.35 19.97 -0.51
N LEU A 76 -7.00 21.12 -0.34
CA LEU A 76 -7.94 21.33 0.77
C LEU A 76 -9.27 20.60 0.56
N ASP A 77 -9.76 20.57 -0.68
CA ASP A 77 -10.99 19.88 -1.07
C ASP A 77 -10.74 18.89 -2.21
N PRO A 78 -10.15 17.71 -1.90
CA PRO A 78 -9.80 16.71 -2.89
C PRO A 78 -11.06 15.94 -3.35
N ARG A 79 -11.27 15.85 -4.67
CA ARG A 79 -12.43 15.21 -5.30
C ARG A 79 -11.99 14.22 -6.37
N LEU A 80 -12.83 13.22 -6.64
CA LEU A 80 -12.54 12.24 -7.68
C LEU A 80 -12.45 12.86 -9.09
N SER A 81 -13.14 13.98 -9.34
CA SER A 81 -13.00 14.75 -10.58
C SER A 81 -11.62 15.38 -10.79
N HIS A 82 -10.80 15.48 -9.73
CA HIS A 82 -9.44 16.03 -9.79
C HIS A 82 -8.39 14.99 -10.19
N LEU A 83 -8.77 13.71 -10.32
CA LEU A 83 -7.85 12.63 -10.64
C LEU A 83 -7.18 12.88 -11.99
N THR A 84 -5.87 12.64 -12.04
CA THR A 84 -5.08 12.80 -13.24
C THR A 84 -5.51 11.74 -14.26
N SER A 85 -5.64 12.11 -15.54
CA SER A 85 -5.93 11.12 -16.58
C SER A 85 -4.81 10.08 -16.66
N PRO A 86 -5.10 8.78 -16.52
CA PRO A 86 -4.08 7.73 -16.58
C PRO A 86 -3.85 7.21 -18.01
N ASP A 87 -4.36 7.89 -19.03
CA ASP A 87 -4.22 7.47 -20.43
C ASP A 87 -2.76 7.45 -20.91
N ALA A 88 -1.92 8.29 -20.30
CA ALA A 88 -0.48 8.33 -20.56
C ALA A 88 0.34 7.37 -19.68
N MET A 89 -0.30 6.51 -18.88
CA MET A 89 0.38 5.52 -18.05
C MET A 89 0.91 4.38 -18.91
N ALA A 90 2.23 4.19 -18.90
CA ALA A 90 2.91 3.19 -19.74
C ALA A 90 2.34 1.79 -19.51
N ASP A 91 2.14 1.05 -20.61
CA ASP A 91 1.55 -0.29 -20.66
C ASP A 91 0.15 -0.47 -20.06
N ARG A 92 -0.55 0.60 -19.66
CA ARG A 92 -1.91 0.47 -19.12
C ARG A 92 -2.89 -0.11 -20.13
N GLU A 93 -2.79 0.35 -21.38
CA GLU A 93 -3.64 -0.11 -22.47
C GLU A 93 -3.32 -1.57 -22.85
N ALA A 94 -2.03 -1.91 -22.96
CA ALA A 94 -1.58 -3.29 -23.26
C ALA A 94 -2.02 -4.27 -22.16
N SER A 95 -1.87 -3.88 -20.90
CA SER A 95 -2.36 -4.63 -19.74
C SER A 95 -3.87 -4.85 -19.83
N ALA A 96 -4.63 -3.77 -20.07
CA ALA A 96 -6.09 -3.82 -20.11
C ALA A 96 -6.60 -4.71 -21.26
N GLU A 97 -6.00 -4.63 -22.44
CA GLU A 97 -6.35 -5.46 -23.59
C GLU A 97 -6.07 -6.94 -23.31
N ARG A 98 -4.90 -7.26 -22.72
CA ARG A 98 -4.54 -8.63 -22.37
C ARG A 98 -5.50 -9.25 -21.35
N ILE A 99 -5.84 -8.48 -20.31
CA ILE A 99 -6.75 -8.93 -19.25
C ILE A 99 -8.18 -9.07 -19.80
N ALA A 100 -8.66 -8.09 -20.58
CA ALA A 100 -9.99 -8.18 -21.20
C ALA A 100 -10.10 -9.39 -22.15
N ARG A 101 -9.04 -9.70 -22.90
CA ARG A 101 -8.97 -10.93 -23.71
C ARG A 101 -9.12 -12.18 -22.86
N ALA A 102 -8.37 -12.29 -21.75
CA ALA A 102 -8.48 -13.43 -20.84
C ALA A 102 -9.91 -13.61 -20.32
N VAL A 103 -10.53 -12.52 -19.87
CA VAL A 103 -11.91 -12.54 -19.37
C VAL A 103 -12.89 -13.01 -20.44
N ARG A 104 -12.83 -12.46 -21.66
CA ARG A 104 -13.71 -12.87 -22.78
C ARG A 104 -13.52 -14.33 -23.18
N ALA A 105 -12.29 -14.81 -23.15
CA ALA A 105 -11.93 -16.17 -23.54
C ALA A 105 -12.18 -17.20 -22.43
N GLY A 106 -12.60 -16.77 -21.23
CA GLY A 106 -12.74 -17.67 -20.07
C GLY A 106 -11.41 -18.27 -19.62
N GLU A 107 -10.30 -17.60 -19.92
CA GLU A 107 -8.97 -17.98 -19.47
C GLU A 107 -8.87 -17.96 -17.95
N ARG A 108 -8.05 -18.84 -17.39
CA ARG A 108 -7.74 -18.84 -15.97
C ARG A 108 -6.66 -17.80 -15.66
N ILE A 109 -6.98 -16.87 -14.76
CA ILE A 109 -6.13 -15.76 -14.36
C ILE A 109 -5.64 -16.02 -12.92
N ALA A 110 -4.33 -16.05 -12.72
CA ALA A 110 -3.74 -15.96 -11.39
C ALA A 110 -3.47 -14.49 -11.04
N VAL A 111 -3.96 -14.04 -9.89
CA VAL A 111 -3.60 -12.71 -9.33
C VAL A 111 -2.73 -12.96 -8.12
N PHE A 112 -1.48 -12.52 -8.19
CA PHE A 112 -0.47 -12.76 -7.16
C PHE A 112 -0.06 -11.45 -6.49
N GLY A 113 -0.27 -11.31 -5.18
CA GLY A 113 0.10 -10.11 -4.43
C GLY A 113 1.27 -10.32 -3.48
N ASP A 114 1.91 -9.24 -3.04
CA ASP A 114 2.77 -9.29 -1.86
C ASP A 114 1.96 -9.47 -0.56
N TYR A 115 2.63 -9.85 0.52
CA TYR A 115 2.00 -10.18 1.80
C TYR A 115 1.66 -8.96 2.68
N ASP A 116 2.05 -7.76 2.27
CA ASP A 116 1.70 -6.55 3.00
C ASP A 116 0.34 -5.98 2.57
N CYS A 117 -0.08 -4.90 3.22
CA CYS A 117 -1.43 -4.40 3.07
C CYS A 117 -1.69 -3.79 1.68
N ASP A 118 -0.70 -3.24 0.98
CA ASP A 118 -0.89 -2.75 -0.38
C ASP A 118 -1.04 -3.94 -1.33
N GLY A 119 -0.13 -4.92 -1.27
CA GLY A 119 -0.26 -6.17 -2.01
C GLY A 119 -1.58 -6.92 -1.77
N ILE A 120 -1.98 -7.09 -0.50
CA ILE A 120 -3.25 -7.73 -0.12
C ILE A 120 -4.45 -6.96 -0.70
N THR A 121 -4.48 -5.63 -0.58
CA THR A 121 -5.61 -4.81 -1.06
C THR A 121 -5.64 -4.75 -2.58
N ALA A 122 -4.51 -4.58 -3.26
CA ALA A 122 -4.40 -4.63 -4.71
C ALA A 122 -4.89 -5.98 -5.28
N THR A 123 -4.48 -7.09 -4.68
CA THR A 123 -4.96 -8.43 -5.07
C THR A 123 -6.46 -8.60 -4.81
N ALA A 124 -6.98 -8.10 -3.69
CA ALA A 124 -8.42 -8.12 -3.40
C ALA A 124 -9.23 -7.29 -4.40
N ILE A 125 -8.73 -6.11 -4.78
CA ILE A 125 -9.33 -5.23 -5.79
C ILE A 125 -9.38 -5.94 -7.15
N MET A 126 -8.23 -6.42 -7.65
CA MET A 126 -8.14 -7.13 -8.93
C MET A 126 -9.04 -8.37 -8.94
N THR A 127 -8.99 -9.18 -7.88
CA THR A 127 -9.76 -10.42 -7.79
C THR A 127 -11.26 -10.16 -7.75
N GLY A 128 -11.72 -9.27 -6.87
CA GLY A 128 -13.14 -8.96 -6.74
C GLY A 128 -13.72 -8.39 -8.03
N ALA A 129 -13.04 -7.41 -8.63
CA ALA A 129 -13.53 -6.76 -9.83
C ALA A 129 -13.49 -7.69 -11.06
N LEU A 130 -12.41 -8.46 -11.26
CA LEU A 130 -12.35 -9.40 -12.38
C LEU A 130 -13.37 -10.53 -12.25
N ARG A 131 -13.65 -11.03 -11.03
CA ARG A 131 -14.75 -11.99 -10.80
C ARG A 131 -16.12 -11.37 -11.11
N ALA A 132 -16.34 -10.12 -10.72
CA ALA A 132 -17.56 -9.38 -11.05
C ALA A 132 -17.69 -9.10 -12.56
N LEU A 133 -16.57 -9.11 -13.30
CA LEU A 133 -16.51 -9.08 -14.77
C LEU A 133 -16.56 -10.49 -15.40
N SER A 134 -16.96 -11.51 -14.64
CA SER A 134 -17.06 -12.92 -15.05
C SER A 134 -15.73 -13.63 -15.35
N GLY A 135 -14.61 -13.08 -14.92
CA GLY A 135 -13.28 -13.70 -15.05
C GLY A 135 -13.07 -14.88 -14.09
N GLN A 136 -12.32 -15.89 -14.53
CA GLN A 136 -11.92 -17.03 -13.70
C GLN A 136 -10.62 -16.71 -12.95
N VAL A 137 -10.74 -16.24 -11.71
CA VAL A 137 -9.59 -15.70 -10.96
C VAL A 137 -9.21 -16.57 -9.75
N VAL A 138 -7.93 -16.93 -9.69
CA VAL A 138 -7.27 -17.57 -8.56
C VAL A 138 -6.36 -16.54 -7.87
N PRO A 139 -6.76 -15.99 -6.71
CA PRO A 139 -5.91 -15.13 -5.91
C PRO A 139 -4.85 -15.95 -5.16
N LEU A 140 -3.65 -15.41 -5.04
CA LEU A 140 -2.54 -15.96 -4.28
C LEU A 140 -1.74 -14.80 -3.66
N LEU A 141 -1.14 -15.02 -2.50
CA LEU A 141 -0.18 -14.09 -1.92
C LEU A 141 1.19 -14.74 -1.72
N ALA A 142 2.23 -13.91 -1.78
CA ALA A 142 3.56 -14.25 -1.29
C ALA A 142 3.48 -14.63 0.20
N THR A 143 4.39 -15.49 0.67
CA THR A 143 4.52 -15.77 2.11
C THR A 143 5.96 -15.54 2.55
N ARG A 144 6.16 -15.09 3.80
CA ARG A 144 7.50 -14.86 4.37
C ARG A 144 8.34 -16.14 4.51
N ALA A 145 7.69 -17.29 4.55
CA ALA A 145 8.35 -18.59 4.60
C ALA A 145 9.01 -18.93 3.25
N GLU A 146 8.38 -18.53 2.15
CA GLU A 146 8.84 -18.83 0.78
C GLU A 146 9.91 -17.85 0.28
N GLY A 147 10.17 -16.75 0.99
CA GLY A 147 11.12 -15.72 0.61
C GLY A 147 10.93 -14.42 1.38
N SER A 148 11.85 -13.47 1.21
CA SER A 148 11.80 -12.17 1.89
C SER A 148 10.78 -11.21 1.25
N TYR A 149 10.52 -11.31 -0.05
CA TYR A 149 9.63 -10.43 -0.81
C TYR A 149 9.42 -10.97 -2.25
N GLY A 150 8.28 -10.68 -2.88
CA GLY A 150 8.05 -10.88 -4.31
C GLY A 150 7.74 -12.32 -4.77
N LEU A 151 7.79 -12.55 -6.08
CA LEU A 151 7.48 -13.83 -6.72
C LEU A 151 8.67 -14.80 -6.58
N SER A 152 8.80 -15.43 -5.41
CA SER A 152 9.81 -16.46 -5.18
C SER A 152 9.59 -17.71 -6.05
N ALA A 153 10.59 -18.59 -6.16
CA ALA A 153 10.44 -19.84 -6.90
C ALA A 153 9.33 -20.75 -6.32
N PRO A 154 9.23 -20.97 -4.98
CA PRO A 154 8.10 -21.70 -4.40
C PRO A 154 6.74 -21.02 -4.67
N ALA A 155 6.70 -19.68 -4.65
CA ALA A 155 5.49 -18.93 -4.98
C ALA A 155 5.08 -19.12 -6.44
N LEU A 156 6.04 -19.08 -7.37
CA LEU A 156 5.79 -19.37 -8.78
C LEU A 156 5.28 -20.80 -8.99
N GLU A 157 5.80 -21.79 -8.27
CA GLU A 157 5.28 -23.17 -8.31
C GLU A 157 3.82 -23.26 -7.84
N ARG A 158 3.41 -22.47 -6.82
CA ARG A 158 1.99 -22.35 -6.42
C ARG A 158 1.15 -21.73 -7.52
N VAL A 159 1.65 -20.67 -8.16
CA VAL A 159 0.98 -20.05 -9.32
C VAL A 159 0.81 -21.06 -10.46
N MET A 160 1.87 -21.78 -10.83
CA MET A 160 1.83 -22.77 -11.92
C MET A 160 0.87 -23.93 -11.62
N ARG A 161 0.76 -24.36 -10.35
CA ARG A 161 -0.21 -25.38 -9.92
C ARG A 161 -1.67 -24.98 -10.12
N ALA A 162 -1.97 -23.67 -10.17
CA ALA A 162 -3.30 -23.20 -10.54
C ALA A 162 -3.60 -23.34 -12.04
N CYS A 163 -2.59 -23.66 -12.87
CA CYS A 163 -2.65 -23.72 -14.33
C CYS A 163 -3.25 -22.46 -14.99
N PRO A 164 -2.76 -21.25 -14.67
CA PRO A 164 -3.23 -20.03 -15.34
C PRO A 164 -2.64 -19.92 -16.74
N THR A 165 -3.31 -19.18 -17.62
CA THR A 165 -2.73 -18.69 -18.89
C THR A 165 -2.27 -17.24 -18.77
N LEU A 166 -2.69 -16.55 -17.70
CA LEU A 166 -2.32 -15.17 -17.38
C LEU A 166 -2.00 -15.06 -15.89
N LEU A 167 -0.80 -14.55 -15.57
CA LEU A 167 -0.38 -14.10 -14.25
C LEU A 167 -0.44 -12.57 -14.19
N ILE A 168 -1.12 -12.03 -13.19
CA ILE A 168 -1.10 -10.61 -12.84
C ILE A 168 -0.40 -10.49 -11.49
N THR A 169 0.74 -9.81 -11.41
CA THR A 169 1.36 -9.50 -10.11
C THR A 169 0.87 -8.15 -9.61
N CYS A 170 0.70 -8.04 -8.29
CA CYS A 170 0.25 -6.83 -7.61
C CYS A 170 1.23 -6.52 -6.49
N ASP A 171 1.77 -5.31 -6.51
CA ASP A 171 2.75 -4.84 -5.52
C ASP A 171 4.02 -5.71 -5.44
N CYS A 172 4.37 -6.35 -6.56
CA CYS A 172 5.59 -7.11 -6.73
C CYS A 172 5.83 -7.38 -8.22
N GLY A 173 7.02 -7.91 -8.54
CA GLY A 173 7.39 -8.27 -9.91
C GLY A 173 8.49 -7.40 -10.53
N SER A 174 8.74 -6.18 -10.02
CA SER A 174 9.77 -5.28 -10.59
C SER A 174 11.21 -5.84 -10.51
N SER A 175 11.46 -6.85 -9.68
CA SER A 175 12.77 -7.48 -9.50
C SER A 175 12.77 -8.99 -9.81
N ASP A 176 11.68 -9.52 -10.36
CA ASP A 176 11.46 -10.97 -10.51
C ASP A 176 11.79 -11.51 -11.92
N HIS A 177 12.78 -10.94 -12.61
CA HIS A 177 13.12 -11.28 -14.01
C HIS A 177 13.19 -12.79 -14.28
N GLU A 178 13.94 -13.53 -13.47
CA GLU A 178 14.10 -14.98 -13.64
C GLU A 178 12.76 -15.73 -13.51
N ARG A 179 11.89 -15.30 -12.59
CA ARG A 179 10.62 -15.97 -12.31
C ARG A 179 9.57 -15.64 -13.35
N LEU A 180 9.54 -14.38 -13.81
CA LEU A 180 8.72 -13.97 -14.95
C LEU A 180 9.16 -14.68 -16.25
N ALA A 181 10.47 -14.87 -16.45
CA ALA A 181 10.99 -15.63 -17.58
C ALA A 181 10.56 -17.11 -17.52
N ALA A 182 10.63 -17.72 -16.33
CA ALA A 182 10.17 -19.09 -16.11
C ALA A 182 8.66 -19.25 -16.33
N ALA A 183 7.85 -18.29 -15.86
CA ALA A 183 6.41 -18.26 -16.13
C ALA A 183 6.10 -18.20 -17.63
N ARG A 184 6.79 -17.30 -18.36
CA ARG A 184 6.66 -17.17 -19.80
C ARG A 184 7.10 -18.44 -20.55
N ALA A 185 8.19 -19.07 -20.12
CA ALA A 185 8.67 -20.33 -20.69
C ALA A 185 7.65 -21.48 -20.50
N ALA A 186 6.85 -21.41 -19.44
CA ALA A 186 5.72 -22.33 -19.20
C ALA A 186 4.44 -21.96 -19.97
N GLY A 187 4.48 -20.94 -20.84
CA GLY A 187 3.33 -20.49 -21.62
C GLY A 187 2.35 -19.59 -20.85
N ILE A 188 2.77 -19.02 -19.71
CA ILE A 188 1.97 -18.11 -18.90
C ILE A 188 2.34 -16.67 -19.26
N ASP A 189 1.37 -15.92 -19.76
CA ASP A 189 1.56 -14.48 -19.98
C ASP A 189 1.64 -13.75 -18.64
N CYS A 190 2.46 -12.70 -18.54
CA CYS A 190 2.61 -11.93 -17.30
C CYS A 190 2.24 -10.45 -17.51
N VAL A 191 1.48 -9.89 -16.58
CA VAL A 191 1.22 -8.45 -16.42
C VAL A 191 1.69 -8.06 -15.02
N VAL A 192 2.57 -7.07 -14.92
CA VAL A 192 3.14 -6.63 -13.64
C VAL A 192 2.53 -5.29 -13.25
N ILE A 193 1.93 -5.19 -12.05
CA ILE A 193 1.44 -3.95 -11.43
C ILE A 193 2.28 -3.67 -10.20
N ASP A 194 3.10 -2.61 -10.26
CA ASP A 194 4.04 -2.31 -9.19
C ASP A 194 4.42 -0.81 -9.21
N HIS A 195 4.87 -0.29 -8.07
CA HIS A 195 5.31 1.09 -7.90
C HIS A 195 6.72 1.19 -7.30
N HIS A 196 7.39 0.06 -7.08
CA HIS A 196 8.77 0.01 -6.64
C HIS A 196 9.78 0.49 -7.70
N LEU A 197 11.06 0.43 -7.33
CA LEU A 197 12.16 0.80 -8.21
C LEU A 197 12.10 0.04 -9.55
N VAL A 198 12.16 0.80 -10.63
CA VAL A 198 12.16 0.27 -11.99
C VAL A 198 13.53 -0.33 -12.30
N PRO A 199 13.60 -1.60 -12.75
CA PRO A 199 14.85 -2.24 -13.10
C PRO A 199 15.45 -1.61 -14.37
N ALA A 200 16.78 -1.71 -14.51
CA ALA A 200 17.47 -1.25 -15.71
C ALA A 200 17.14 -2.13 -16.93
N GLU A 201 16.99 -3.43 -16.72
CA GLU A 201 16.65 -4.39 -17.77
C GLU A 201 15.13 -4.56 -17.90
N PRO A 202 14.59 -4.63 -19.14
CA PRO A 202 13.18 -4.91 -19.37
C PRO A 202 12.73 -6.22 -18.71
N LEU A 203 11.55 -6.20 -18.09
CA LEU A 203 10.96 -7.41 -17.53
C LEU A 203 10.45 -8.34 -18.64
N PRO A 204 10.58 -9.67 -18.49
CA PRO A 204 10.02 -10.64 -19.43
C PRO A 204 8.51 -10.81 -19.21
N ALA A 205 7.77 -9.71 -19.32
CA ALA A 205 6.31 -9.62 -19.18
C ALA A 205 5.68 -9.00 -20.44
N ILE A 206 4.39 -9.23 -20.65
CA ILE A 206 3.63 -8.57 -21.74
C ILE A 206 3.49 -7.07 -21.46
N ALA A 207 3.35 -6.72 -20.19
CA ALA A 207 3.13 -5.36 -19.75
C ALA A 207 3.67 -5.13 -18.34
N PHE A 208 4.23 -3.96 -18.11
CA PHE A 208 4.74 -3.53 -16.81
C PHE A 208 4.19 -2.15 -16.42
N LEU A 209 3.10 -2.16 -15.65
CA LEU A 209 2.44 -0.96 -15.18
C LEU A 209 3.16 -0.39 -13.95
N ASN A 210 4.06 0.57 -14.18
CA ASN A 210 4.76 1.29 -13.12
C ASN A 210 4.91 2.79 -13.47
N PRO A 211 4.39 3.71 -12.65
CA PRO A 211 4.48 5.16 -12.90
C PRO A 211 5.91 5.68 -13.00
N HIS A 212 6.87 5.06 -12.32
CA HIS A 212 8.26 5.52 -12.24
C HIS A 212 9.11 5.18 -13.46
N ARG A 213 8.54 4.46 -14.46
CA ARG A 213 9.26 4.20 -15.71
C ARG A 213 9.59 5.52 -16.42
N ALA A 214 10.77 5.57 -17.04
CA ALA A 214 11.25 6.74 -17.75
C ALA A 214 10.36 7.13 -18.95
N ASP A 215 9.70 6.16 -19.58
CA ASP A 215 8.78 6.34 -20.71
C ASP A 215 7.32 6.58 -20.29
N CYS A 216 7.02 6.55 -18.98
CA CYS A 216 5.66 6.72 -18.47
C CYS A 216 5.26 8.20 -18.43
N GLY A 217 4.35 8.60 -19.31
CA GLY A 217 3.82 9.97 -19.40
C GLY A 217 2.78 10.33 -18.33
N PHE A 218 2.37 9.39 -17.47
CA PHE A 218 1.41 9.67 -16.40
C PHE A 218 1.97 10.69 -15.40
N PRO A 219 1.34 11.86 -15.20
CA PRO A 219 1.94 12.94 -14.40
C PRO A 219 2.12 12.63 -12.91
N TYR A 220 1.17 11.93 -12.30
CA TYR A 220 1.21 11.68 -10.85
C TYR A 220 1.96 10.38 -10.52
N LYS A 221 3.13 10.49 -9.90
CA LYS A 221 4.02 9.34 -9.64
C LYS A 221 3.81 8.69 -8.27
N GLY A 222 2.85 9.16 -7.47
CA GLY A 222 2.69 8.74 -6.08
C GLY A 222 1.76 7.56 -5.85
N LEU A 223 1.08 7.03 -6.88
CA LEU A 223 0.09 5.96 -6.70
C LEU A 223 0.72 4.71 -6.08
N ALA A 224 0.09 4.20 -5.02
CA ALA A 224 0.31 2.85 -4.50
C ALA A 224 -0.25 1.80 -5.47
N SER A 225 0.17 0.54 -5.33
CA SER A 225 -0.24 -0.57 -6.20
C SER A 225 -1.75 -0.78 -6.20
N CYS A 226 -2.45 -0.60 -5.06
CA CYS A 226 -3.90 -0.67 -5.00
C CYS A 226 -4.59 0.39 -5.89
N GLY A 227 -4.00 1.59 -6.00
CA GLY A 227 -4.49 2.65 -6.89
C GLY A 227 -4.23 2.35 -8.36
N LEU A 228 -3.07 1.75 -8.67
CA LEU A 228 -2.75 1.28 -10.01
C LEU A 228 -3.69 0.14 -10.46
N ALA A 229 -4.01 -0.79 -9.56
CA ALA A 229 -4.98 -1.85 -9.81
C ALA A 229 -6.37 -1.29 -10.16
N LEU A 230 -6.88 -0.34 -9.36
CA LEU A 230 -8.15 0.33 -9.67
C LEU A 230 -8.12 1.04 -11.03
N SER A 231 -7.00 1.71 -11.33
CA SER A 231 -6.76 2.39 -12.60
C SER A 231 -6.83 1.46 -13.80
N LEU A 232 -6.19 0.31 -13.68
CA LEU A 232 -6.16 -0.70 -14.72
C LEU A 232 -7.55 -1.32 -14.91
N LEU A 233 -8.26 -1.63 -13.82
CA LEU A 233 -9.62 -2.16 -13.88
C LEU A 233 -10.60 -1.22 -14.57
N ALA A 234 -10.45 0.09 -14.42
CA ALA A 234 -11.27 1.06 -15.16
C ALA A 234 -11.09 0.91 -16.69
N ALA A 235 -9.87 0.65 -17.17
CA ALA A 235 -9.65 0.34 -18.59
C ALA A 235 -10.18 -1.05 -18.97
N VAL A 236 -9.95 -2.07 -18.15
CA VAL A 236 -10.48 -3.44 -18.41
C VAL A 236 -12.01 -3.42 -18.51
N ARG A 237 -12.70 -2.77 -17.56
CA ARG A 237 -14.16 -2.58 -17.58
C ARG A 237 -14.61 -1.97 -18.89
N LYS A 238 -13.95 -0.88 -19.32
CA LYS A 238 -14.26 -0.19 -20.57
C LYS A 238 -14.08 -1.10 -21.78
N LYS A 239 -12.99 -1.86 -21.86
CA LYS A 239 -12.76 -2.83 -22.94
C LYS A 239 -13.87 -3.86 -22.99
N LEU A 240 -14.32 -4.34 -21.85
CA LEU A 240 -15.41 -5.32 -21.77
C LEU A 240 -16.80 -4.72 -22.02
N GLY A 241 -16.92 -3.40 -22.17
CA GLY A 241 -18.23 -2.72 -22.30
C GLY A 241 -19.12 -2.90 -21.07
N SER A 242 -18.52 -3.16 -19.90
CA SER A 242 -19.24 -3.41 -18.66
C SER A 242 -19.57 -2.11 -17.92
N SER A 243 -20.70 -2.08 -17.22
CA SER A 243 -21.13 -0.98 -16.35
C SER A 243 -20.71 -1.17 -14.88
N LEU A 244 -19.80 -2.10 -14.59
CA LEU A 244 -19.36 -2.40 -13.22
C LEU A 244 -18.93 -1.12 -12.46
N ASP A 245 -19.58 -0.86 -11.33
CA ASP A 245 -19.18 0.21 -10.44
C ASP A 245 -17.90 -0.19 -9.67
N LEU A 246 -16.86 0.61 -9.81
CA LEU A 246 -15.56 0.40 -9.16
C LEU A 246 -15.41 1.19 -7.85
N ARG A 247 -16.32 2.12 -7.54
CA ARG A 247 -16.28 2.92 -6.30
C ARG A 247 -16.30 2.07 -5.02
N PRO A 248 -17.00 0.93 -4.96
CA PRO A 248 -16.96 0.07 -3.77
C PRO A 248 -15.57 -0.49 -3.42
N TYR A 249 -14.57 -0.36 -4.29
CA TYR A 249 -13.19 -0.76 -4.04
C TYR A 249 -12.31 0.37 -3.50
N LEU A 250 -12.82 1.61 -3.41
CA LEU A 250 -12.05 2.75 -2.91
C LEU A 250 -11.69 2.61 -1.43
N ASP A 251 -12.46 1.87 -0.64
CA ASP A 251 -12.11 1.53 0.75
C ASP A 251 -10.77 0.77 0.83
N LEU A 252 -10.57 -0.21 -0.07
CA LEU A 252 -9.32 -0.94 -0.18
C LEU A 252 -8.19 -0.06 -0.70
N VAL A 253 -8.47 0.83 -1.67
CA VAL A 253 -7.47 1.80 -2.15
C VAL A 253 -7.01 2.71 -1.02
N ALA A 254 -7.93 3.21 -0.19
CA ALA A 254 -7.57 4.03 0.96
C ALA A 254 -6.72 3.26 1.96
N ILE A 255 -7.07 2.00 2.24
CA ILE A 255 -6.33 1.14 3.16
C ILE A 255 -4.92 0.84 2.64
N GLY A 256 -4.77 0.38 1.40
CA GLY A 256 -3.46 0.08 0.79
C GLY A 256 -2.56 1.31 0.74
N THR A 257 -3.08 2.41 0.19
CA THR A 257 -2.33 3.68 0.06
C THR A 257 -1.81 4.21 1.40
N VAL A 258 -2.65 4.18 2.45
CA VAL A 258 -2.25 4.64 3.78
C VAL A 258 -1.28 3.67 4.44
N ALA A 259 -1.48 2.36 4.25
CA ALA A 259 -0.62 1.34 4.84
C ALA A 259 0.79 1.31 4.23
N ASP A 260 0.91 1.63 2.93
CA ASP A 260 2.16 1.81 2.22
C ASP A 260 2.90 3.11 2.59
N VAL A 261 2.25 3.99 3.37
CA VAL A 261 2.79 5.32 3.70
C VAL A 261 3.03 6.15 2.42
N ALA A 262 2.23 5.90 1.38
CA ALA A 262 2.29 6.63 0.13
C ALA A 262 1.91 8.11 0.36
N PRO A 263 2.46 9.05 -0.44
CA PRO A 263 2.19 10.47 -0.26
C PRO A 263 0.69 10.78 -0.39
N LEU A 264 0.09 11.37 0.65
CA LEU A 264 -1.32 11.81 0.64
C LEU A 264 -1.48 13.18 -0.03
N THR A 265 -1.03 13.28 -1.29
CA THR A 265 -1.15 14.43 -2.17
C THR A 265 -1.79 14.02 -3.50
N GLY A 266 -2.18 14.99 -4.34
CA GLY A 266 -2.69 14.72 -5.69
C GLY A 266 -3.77 13.63 -5.73
N ASP A 267 -3.58 12.65 -6.61
CA ASP A 267 -4.55 11.57 -6.84
C ASP A 267 -4.76 10.69 -5.61
N ASN A 268 -3.70 10.31 -4.89
CA ASN A 268 -3.83 9.52 -3.65
C ASN A 268 -4.72 10.22 -2.63
N ARG A 269 -4.61 11.54 -2.50
CA ARG A 269 -5.41 12.30 -1.56
C ARG A 269 -6.90 12.25 -1.88
N ALA A 270 -7.25 12.36 -3.16
CA ALA A 270 -8.63 12.23 -3.63
C ALA A 270 -9.17 10.80 -3.46
N LEU A 271 -8.37 9.80 -3.84
CA LEU A 271 -8.74 8.39 -3.69
C LEU A 271 -8.93 8.01 -2.22
N VAL A 272 -8.01 8.40 -1.34
CA VAL A 272 -8.08 8.12 0.10
C VAL A 272 -9.27 8.84 0.73
N ARG A 273 -9.52 10.11 0.39
CA ARG A 273 -10.70 10.84 0.90
C ARG A 273 -12.00 10.11 0.55
N ALA A 274 -12.19 9.74 -0.72
CA ALA A 274 -13.38 9.03 -1.15
C ALA A 274 -13.46 7.61 -0.54
N GLY A 275 -12.33 6.91 -0.43
CA GLY A 275 -12.28 5.58 0.16
C GLY A 275 -12.61 5.54 1.65
N LEU A 276 -12.20 6.56 2.42
CA LEU A 276 -12.63 6.71 3.81
C LEU A 276 -14.15 6.93 3.92
N THR A 277 -14.75 7.66 2.97
CA THR A 277 -16.21 7.80 2.88
C THR A 277 -16.89 6.47 2.55
N VAL A 278 -16.34 5.65 1.65
CA VAL A 278 -16.87 4.30 1.36
C VAL A 278 -16.77 3.41 2.60
N LEU A 279 -15.64 3.45 3.30
CA LEU A 279 -15.42 2.69 4.53
C LEU A 279 -16.43 3.06 5.64
N GLN A 280 -16.85 4.32 5.71
CA GLN A 280 -17.88 4.79 6.65
C GLN A 280 -19.30 4.36 6.24
N THR A 281 -19.67 4.56 4.97
CA THR A 281 -21.07 4.50 4.53
C THR A 281 -21.53 3.12 4.09
N GLY A 282 -20.63 2.30 3.56
CA GLY A 282 -20.94 0.97 3.04
C GLY A 282 -19.78 0.00 3.18
N PRO A 283 -19.23 -0.23 4.39
CA PRO A 283 -18.11 -1.13 4.56
C PRO A 283 -18.51 -2.56 4.19
N ARG A 284 -17.65 -3.20 3.40
CA ARG A 284 -17.71 -4.63 3.10
C ARG A 284 -17.72 -5.47 4.39
N PRO A 285 -18.29 -6.69 4.37
CA PRO A 285 -18.44 -7.53 5.57
C PRO A 285 -17.15 -7.69 6.38
N GLY A 286 -16.03 -7.99 5.69
CA GLY A 286 -14.73 -8.18 6.33
C GLY A 286 -14.23 -6.95 7.10
N LEU A 287 -14.28 -5.77 6.47
CA LEU A 287 -13.82 -4.53 7.11
C LEU A 287 -14.73 -4.10 8.26
N ARG A 288 -16.03 -4.36 8.17
CA ARG A 288 -16.97 -4.12 9.27
C ARG A 288 -16.64 -4.99 10.49
N ALA A 289 -16.43 -6.29 10.27
CA ALA A 289 -16.06 -7.22 11.34
C ALA A 289 -14.71 -6.83 11.96
N LEU A 290 -13.72 -6.47 11.14
CA LEU A 290 -12.40 -6.05 11.59
C LEU A 290 -12.45 -4.74 12.39
N ALA A 291 -13.24 -3.76 11.94
CA ALA A 291 -13.39 -2.49 12.62
C ALA A 291 -14.02 -2.66 14.02
N ALA A 292 -15.00 -3.56 14.16
CA ALA A 292 -15.59 -3.89 15.46
C ALA A 292 -14.53 -4.43 16.44
N LEU A 293 -13.68 -5.37 16.01
CA LEU A 293 -12.57 -5.89 16.82
C LEU A 293 -11.49 -4.84 17.09
N ALA A 294 -11.33 -3.89 16.17
CA ALA A 294 -10.46 -2.74 16.34
C ALA A 294 -11.03 -1.66 17.26
N ASN A 295 -12.25 -1.82 17.79
CA ASN A 295 -13.03 -0.81 18.53
C ASN A 295 -13.30 0.48 17.74
N LEU A 296 -13.33 0.40 16.42
CA LEU A 296 -13.51 1.52 15.50
C LEU A 296 -14.98 1.63 15.09
N ASP A 297 -15.65 2.69 15.54
CA ASP A 297 -17.02 3.01 15.12
C ASP A 297 -17.00 3.70 13.75
N LEU A 298 -17.10 2.90 12.69
CA LEU A 298 -17.12 3.39 11.32
C LEU A 298 -18.27 4.37 11.06
N GLY A 299 -19.38 4.30 11.81
CA GLY A 299 -20.51 5.21 11.65
C GLY A 299 -20.16 6.66 11.99
N ARG A 300 -19.18 6.87 12.88
CA ARG A 300 -18.63 8.19 13.23
C ARG A 300 -17.55 8.70 12.27
N GLY A 301 -17.21 7.89 11.27
CA GLY A 301 -16.13 8.15 10.33
C GLY A 301 -14.83 7.45 10.72
N ALA A 302 -13.95 7.28 9.73
CA ALA A 302 -12.60 6.75 9.90
C ALA A 302 -11.60 7.76 9.35
N SER A 303 -10.49 7.94 10.06
CA SER A 303 -9.38 8.77 9.60
C SER A 303 -8.28 7.91 8.96
N ALA A 304 -7.35 8.56 8.25
CA ALA A 304 -6.11 7.90 7.81
C ALA A 304 -5.30 7.37 9.02
N GLU A 305 -5.39 8.01 10.18
CA GLU A 305 -4.76 7.53 11.42
C GLU A 305 -5.39 6.21 11.89
N ASP A 306 -6.72 6.11 11.89
CA ASP A 306 -7.41 4.85 12.21
C ASP A 306 -7.01 3.72 11.26
N VAL A 307 -6.89 4.02 9.96
CA VAL A 307 -6.41 3.05 8.98
C VAL A 307 -4.99 2.61 9.30
N ALA A 308 -4.05 3.56 9.47
CA ALA A 308 -2.64 3.29 9.69
C ALA A 308 -2.36 2.52 11.00
N PHE A 309 -3.09 2.81 12.07
CA PHE A 309 -2.78 2.28 13.40
C PHE A 309 -3.74 1.19 13.89
N ARG A 310 -4.91 1.02 13.25
CA ARG A 310 -5.93 0.07 13.72
C ARG A 310 -6.26 -0.97 12.67
N ILE A 311 -6.47 -0.59 11.41
CA ILE A 311 -6.87 -1.52 10.34
C ILE A 311 -5.65 -2.20 9.71
N ALA A 312 -4.73 -1.42 9.14
CA ALA A 312 -3.56 -1.94 8.41
C ALA A 312 -2.69 -2.88 9.27
N PRO A 313 -2.42 -2.62 10.57
CA PRO A 313 -1.63 -3.53 11.38
C PRO A 313 -2.28 -4.90 11.58
N ARG A 314 -3.62 -4.97 11.56
CA ARG A 314 -4.36 -6.23 11.65
C ARG A 314 -4.24 -7.01 10.35
N LEU A 315 -4.49 -6.38 9.22
CA LEU A 315 -4.37 -7.02 7.90
C LEU A 315 -2.93 -7.53 7.64
N ASN A 316 -1.92 -6.81 8.13
CA ASN A 316 -0.53 -7.24 8.03
C ASN A 316 -0.12 -8.35 9.01
N ALA A 317 -0.89 -8.60 10.08
CA ALA A 317 -0.45 -9.50 11.14
C ALA A 317 -0.36 -10.98 10.71
N PRO A 318 -1.34 -11.54 9.95
CA PRO A 318 -1.23 -12.90 9.44
C PRO A 318 0.03 -13.13 8.60
N GLY A 319 0.33 -12.27 7.63
CA GLY A 319 1.54 -12.37 6.81
C GLY A 319 2.86 -12.21 7.59
N ARG A 320 2.85 -11.56 8.76
CA ARG A 320 4.03 -11.48 9.64
C ARG A 320 4.28 -12.76 10.44
N LEU A 321 3.25 -13.56 10.68
CA LEU A 321 3.33 -14.74 11.55
C LEU A 321 3.15 -16.07 10.82
N GLY A 322 2.72 -16.06 9.56
CA GLY A 322 2.44 -17.26 8.80
C GLY A 322 1.71 -16.93 7.51
N ASP A 323 0.43 -17.30 7.45
CA ASP A 323 -0.39 -17.30 6.25
C ASP A 323 -1.11 -15.96 6.03
N PRO A 324 -0.76 -15.17 5.00
CA PRO A 324 -1.43 -13.93 4.66
C PRO A 324 -2.77 -14.13 3.93
N ASP A 325 -3.06 -15.32 3.39
CA ASP A 325 -4.26 -15.56 2.58
C ASP A 325 -5.54 -15.31 3.41
N ILE A 326 -5.49 -15.51 4.73
CA ILE A 326 -6.59 -15.21 5.67
C ILE A 326 -7.03 -13.72 5.58
N SER A 327 -6.08 -12.80 5.45
CA SER A 327 -6.40 -11.37 5.31
C SER A 327 -7.08 -11.08 3.98
N LEU A 328 -6.66 -11.75 2.91
CA LEU A 328 -7.27 -11.61 1.59
C LEU A 328 -8.67 -12.21 1.54
N GLU A 329 -8.86 -13.41 2.10
CA GLU A 329 -10.17 -14.04 2.25
C GLU A 329 -11.13 -13.14 3.04
N LEU A 330 -10.64 -12.50 4.11
CA LEU A 330 -11.44 -11.54 4.88
C LEU A 330 -11.93 -10.38 4.00
N LEU A 331 -11.06 -9.80 3.17
CA LEU A 331 -11.41 -8.69 2.28
C LEU A 331 -12.33 -9.09 1.12
N LEU A 332 -12.35 -10.38 0.76
CA LEU A 332 -13.19 -10.96 -0.30
C LEU A 332 -14.49 -11.58 0.23
N ALA A 333 -14.66 -11.71 1.55
CA ALA A 333 -15.84 -12.33 2.17
C ALA A 333 -17.15 -11.60 1.79
N HIS A 334 -18.18 -12.38 1.44
CA HIS A 334 -19.47 -11.87 0.95
C HIS A 334 -20.55 -11.80 2.02
N ASP A 335 -20.41 -12.55 3.11
CA ASP A 335 -21.39 -12.61 4.20
C ASP A 335 -20.76 -12.31 5.56
N GLY A 336 -21.60 -11.86 6.50
CA GLY A 336 -21.16 -11.44 7.83
C GLY A 336 -20.65 -12.58 8.72
N VAL A 337 -21.09 -13.82 8.51
CA VAL A 337 -20.70 -14.97 9.34
C VAL A 337 -19.27 -15.37 9.01
N THR A 338 -19.00 -15.60 7.72
CA THR A 338 -17.65 -15.89 7.21
C THR A 338 -16.69 -14.75 7.57
N ALA A 339 -17.10 -13.49 7.33
CA ALA A 339 -16.29 -12.32 7.67
C ALA A 339 -15.95 -12.23 9.16
N SER A 340 -16.90 -12.53 10.06
CA SER A 340 -16.66 -12.49 11.51
C SER A 340 -15.68 -13.58 11.96
N ALA A 341 -15.79 -14.78 11.40
CA ALA A 341 -14.87 -15.87 11.69
C ALA A 341 -13.44 -15.54 11.23
N LEU A 342 -13.28 -15.07 9.99
CA LEU A 342 -11.99 -14.66 9.44
C LEU A 342 -11.39 -13.48 10.23
N ALA A 343 -12.21 -12.48 10.58
CA ALA A 343 -11.77 -11.33 11.37
C ALA A 343 -11.26 -11.75 12.76
N ALA A 344 -11.90 -12.73 13.40
CA ALA A 344 -11.43 -13.28 14.67
C ALA A 344 -10.05 -13.96 14.52
N THR A 345 -9.83 -14.71 13.44
CA THR A 345 -8.51 -15.30 13.15
C THR A 345 -7.45 -14.23 12.89
N VAL A 346 -7.78 -13.17 12.15
CA VAL A 346 -6.89 -12.01 11.94
C VAL A 346 -6.56 -11.31 13.27
N GLU A 347 -7.54 -11.12 14.16
CA GLU A 347 -7.31 -10.51 15.48
C GLU A 347 -6.42 -11.38 16.36
N GLN A 348 -6.61 -12.70 16.36
CA GLN A 348 -5.73 -13.64 17.07
C GLN A 348 -4.28 -13.53 16.59
N ALA A 349 -4.06 -13.46 15.27
CA ALA A 349 -2.73 -13.24 14.71
C ALA A 349 -2.15 -11.90 15.16
N GLN A 350 -2.96 -10.83 15.18
CA GLN A 350 -2.53 -9.52 15.64
C GLN A 350 -2.14 -9.51 17.13
N MET A 351 -2.94 -10.14 17.99
CA MET A 351 -2.65 -10.28 19.42
C MET A 351 -1.35 -11.05 19.64
N LYS A 352 -1.18 -12.20 18.97
CA LYS A 352 0.06 -13.01 19.04
C LYS A 352 1.27 -12.21 18.57
N ARG A 353 1.14 -11.48 17.46
CA ARG A 353 2.23 -10.65 16.93
C ARG A 353 2.59 -9.52 17.90
N ARG A 354 1.59 -8.95 18.61
CA ARG A 354 1.82 -7.92 19.65
C ARG A 354 2.60 -8.47 20.82
N ALA A 355 2.22 -9.65 21.33
CA ALA A 355 2.92 -10.31 22.41
C ALA A 355 4.39 -10.56 22.06
N ILE A 356 4.68 -11.15 20.89
CA ILE A 356 6.04 -11.39 20.40
C ILE A 356 6.84 -10.07 20.29
N GLN A 357 6.22 -9.03 19.74
CA GLN A 357 6.86 -7.72 19.61
C GLN A 357 7.21 -7.10 20.97
N ASP A 358 6.28 -7.15 21.93
CA ASP A 358 6.48 -6.54 23.24
C ASP A 358 7.58 -7.30 24.02
N GLU A 359 7.63 -8.63 23.92
CA GLU A 359 8.71 -9.46 24.46
C GLU A 359 10.06 -9.13 23.83
N MET A 360 10.14 -9.13 22.49
CA MET A 360 11.36 -8.79 21.76
C MET A 360 11.86 -7.37 22.08
N LEU A 361 10.96 -6.41 22.19
CA LEU A 361 11.30 -5.03 22.51
C LEU A 361 11.82 -4.89 23.94
N ALA A 362 11.16 -5.51 24.93
CA ALA A 362 11.62 -5.52 26.32
C ALA A 362 13.01 -6.14 26.45
N SER A 363 13.20 -7.27 25.78
CA SER A 363 14.48 -7.99 25.69
C SER A 363 15.59 -7.14 25.07
N ALA A 364 15.31 -6.47 23.95
CA ALA A 364 16.24 -5.57 23.27
C ALA A 364 16.59 -4.34 24.13
N LEU A 365 15.61 -3.74 24.81
CA LEU A 365 15.84 -2.58 25.68
C LEU A 365 16.74 -2.91 26.87
N ALA A 366 16.53 -4.06 27.51
CA ALA A 366 17.37 -4.51 28.62
C ALA A 366 18.83 -4.74 28.17
N GLU A 367 19.04 -5.24 26.96
CA GLU A 367 20.37 -5.41 26.39
C GLU A 367 21.04 -4.07 26.07
N ILE A 368 20.29 -3.14 25.49
CA ILE A 368 20.77 -1.77 25.21
C ILE A 368 21.24 -1.08 26.49
N GLU A 369 20.42 -1.17 27.55
CA GLU A 369 20.72 -0.56 28.84
C GLU A 369 21.95 -1.19 29.50
N ARG A 370 22.07 -2.52 29.46
CA ARG A 370 23.22 -3.25 30.03
C ARG A 370 24.53 -2.97 29.29
N ALA A 371 24.48 -2.83 27.97
CA ALA A 371 25.66 -2.62 27.14
C ALA A 371 26.12 -1.14 27.09
N GLY A 372 25.24 -0.19 27.40
CA GLY A 372 25.58 1.23 27.45
C GLY A 372 25.79 1.88 26.06
N PHE A 373 24.87 1.63 25.11
CA PHE A 373 24.93 2.14 23.73
C PHE A 373 24.82 3.67 23.57
N ASP A 374 24.82 4.46 24.64
CA ASP A 374 24.63 5.92 24.59
C ASP A 374 25.66 6.59 23.67
N ARG A 375 26.89 6.08 23.64
CA ARG A 375 28.00 6.61 22.83
C ARG A 375 28.10 6.00 21.44
N ASP A 376 27.40 4.90 21.16
CA ASP A 376 27.50 4.24 19.87
C ASP A 376 26.70 4.98 18.80
N PRO A 377 27.22 5.05 17.55
CA PRO A 377 26.55 5.76 16.45
C PRO A 377 25.33 4.99 15.90
N ALA A 378 25.20 3.70 16.21
CA ALA A 378 24.13 2.83 15.77
C ALA A 378 23.85 1.74 16.82
N ILE A 379 22.66 1.16 16.77
CA ILE A 379 22.24 0.05 17.62
C ILE A 379 22.17 -1.20 16.74
N VAL A 380 22.90 -2.26 17.10
CA VAL A 380 22.84 -3.55 16.40
C VAL A 380 22.56 -4.63 17.42
N ILE A 381 21.40 -5.28 17.32
CA ILE A 381 20.96 -6.33 18.24
C ILE A 381 20.70 -7.60 17.43
N ALA A 382 21.34 -8.69 17.81
CA ALA A 382 21.15 -9.99 17.19
C ALA A 382 20.90 -11.03 18.27
N ARG A 383 19.78 -11.75 18.17
CA ARG A 383 19.40 -12.71 19.21
C ARG A 383 18.72 -13.95 18.64
N GLN A 384 19.03 -15.11 19.23
CA GLN A 384 18.29 -16.34 18.97
C GLN A 384 16.86 -16.21 19.51
N GLY A 385 15.88 -16.70 18.75
CA GLY A 385 14.47 -16.63 19.12
C GLY A 385 13.77 -15.31 18.79
N PHE A 386 14.49 -14.29 18.31
CA PHE A 386 13.86 -13.09 17.75
C PHE A 386 13.14 -13.45 16.44
N HIS A 387 11.84 -13.14 16.37
CA HIS A 387 11.00 -13.57 15.26
C HIS A 387 11.23 -12.73 13.99
N PRO A 388 11.61 -13.32 12.84
CA PRO A 388 11.93 -12.59 11.60
C PRO A 388 10.79 -11.70 11.07
N GLY A 389 9.52 -12.07 11.32
CA GLY A 389 8.36 -11.24 10.94
C GLY A 389 8.16 -9.96 11.77
N VAL A 390 8.88 -9.82 12.89
CA VAL A 390 8.68 -8.75 13.89
C VAL A 390 9.91 -7.85 14.06
N VAL A 391 11.10 -8.30 13.64
CA VAL A 391 12.36 -7.53 13.78
C VAL A 391 12.28 -6.12 13.21
N GLY A 392 11.58 -5.91 12.08
CA GLY A 392 11.40 -4.58 11.48
C GLY A 392 10.59 -3.61 12.33
N ILE A 393 9.59 -4.11 13.07
CA ILE A 393 8.77 -3.28 13.96
C ILE A 393 9.59 -2.88 15.18
N VAL A 394 10.35 -3.82 15.75
CA VAL A 394 11.24 -3.56 16.89
C VAL A 394 12.33 -2.57 16.50
N ALA A 395 12.99 -2.77 15.35
CA ALA A 395 13.99 -1.83 14.81
C ALA A 395 13.42 -0.42 14.68
N GLY A 396 12.22 -0.28 14.11
CA GLY A 396 11.56 1.03 13.97
C GLY A 396 11.28 1.70 15.32
N ARG A 397 10.76 0.96 16.31
CA ARG A 397 10.50 1.51 17.65
C ARG A 397 11.78 1.95 18.36
N LEU A 398 12.85 1.16 18.24
CA LEU A 398 14.16 1.51 18.79
C LEU A 398 14.74 2.74 18.10
N THR A 399 14.68 2.82 16.77
CA THR A 399 15.07 4.02 16.02
C THR A 399 14.31 5.27 16.49
N SER A 400 12.98 5.19 16.64
CA SER A 400 12.17 6.32 17.12
C SER A 400 12.51 6.72 18.56
N ARG A 401 12.85 5.76 19.43
CA ARG A 401 13.19 6.02 20.83
C ARG A 401 14.57 6.64 21.00
N PHE A 402 15.57 6.14 20.27
CA PHE A 402 16.96 6.53 20.46
C PHE A 402 17.47 7.54 19.42
N GLY A 403 16.73 7.78 18.33
CA GLY A 403 17.14 8.68 17.25
C GLY A 403 18.35 8.18 16.47
N LYS A 404 18.64 6.87 16.51
CA LYS A 404 19.84 6.25 15.91
C LYS A 404 19.48 5.20 14.85
N PRO A 405 20.32 5.01 13.81
CA PRO A 405 20.25 3.81 12.97
C PRO A 405 20.22 2.55 13.83
N THR A 406 19.24 1.68 13.59
CA THR A 406 19.03 0.45 14.35
C THR A 406 18.88 -0.75 13.44
N ILE A 407 19.63 -1.81 13.72
CA ILE A 407 19.53 -3.12 13.08
C ILE A 407 19.08 -4.12 14.14
N VAL A 408 18.00 -4.86 13.86
CA VAL A 408 17.54 -5.97 14.70
C VAL A 408 17.56 -7.25 13.87
N ILE A 409 18.21 -8.29 14.39
CA ILE A 409 18.44 -9.57 13.69
C ILE A 409 17.83 -10.70 14.51
N GLY A 410 16.94 -11.46 13.87
CA GLY A 410 16.49 -12.76 14.34
C GLY A 410 17.47 -13.83 13.87
N LEU A 411 18.22 -14.41 14.80
CA LEU A 411 19.17 -15.48 14.48
C LEU A 411 18.46 -16.83 14.40
N GLU A 412 18.91 -17.63 13.43
CA GLU A 412 18.59 -19.03 13.19
C GLU A 412 19.94 -19.77 13.03
N GLY A 413 20.50 -20.23 14.16
CA GLY A 413 21.85 -20.80 14.18
C GLY A 413 22.91 -19.74 13.88
N ALA A 414 23.77 -19.98 12.89
CA ALA A 414 24.87 -19.07 12.50
C ALA A 414 24.43 -17.95 11.53
N LYS A 415 23.20 -18.00 11.03
CA LYS A 415 22.65 -17.01 10.08
C LYS A 415 21.44 -16.34 10.73
N GLY A 416 20.99 -15.24 10.16
CA GLY A 416 19.79 -14.56 10.65
C GLY A 416 19.19 -13.64 9.62
N ARG A 417 17.92 -13.29 9.83
CA ARG A 417 17.23 -12.27 9.02
C ARG A 417 17.11 -11.00 9.85
N GLY A 418 17.62 -9.91 9.30
CA GLY A 418 17.66 -8.61 9.93
C GLY A 418 16.76 -7.59 9.27
N SER A 419 16.41 -6.54 10.01
CA SER A 419 15.83 -5.34 9.43
C SER A 419 16.54 -4.11 9.97
N VAL A 420 16.82 -3.17 9.08
CA VAL A 420 17.44 -1.89 9.40
C VAL A 420 16.41 -0.77 9.34
N ARG A 421 16.46 0.16 10.29
CA ARG A 421 15.72 1.42 10.31
C ARG A 421 16.66 2.54 10.74
N GLY A 422 16.35 3.78 10.37
CA GLY A 422 17.18 4.92 10.72
C GLY A 422 16.41 6.24 10.65
N PRO A 423 16.90 7.28 11.36
CA PRO A 423 16.32 8.61 11.29
C PRO A 423 16.46 9.18 9.87
N ALA A 424 15.71 10.24 9.57
CA ALA A 424 15.81 10.95 8.31
C ALA A 424 17.27 11.37 8.03
N GLY A 425 17.72 11.18 6.78
CA GLY A 425 19.10 11.45 6.36
C GLY A 425 20.10 10.32 6.65
N ALA A 426 19.71 9.24 7.33
CA ALA A 426 20.59 8.08 7.54
C ALA A 426 20.86 7.34 6.22
N ARG A 427 22.14 7.23 5.85
CA ARG A 427 22.62 6.53 4.65
C ARG A 427 22.71 5.01 4.88
N LEU A 428 21.56 4.37 5.16
CA LEU A 428 21.49 2.95 5.57
C LEU A 428 21.99 1.99 4.49
N HIS A 429 21.65 2.24 3.22
CA HIS A 429 22.09 1.42 2.10
C HIS A 429 23.62 1.42 1.95
N ASP A 430 24.25 2.59 2.08
CA ASP A 430 25.70 2.72 2.00
C ASP A 430 26.40 1.99 3.16
N ALA A 431 25.81 2.06 4.37
CA ALA A 431 26.30 1.34 5.53
C ALA A 431 26.22 -0.18 5.33
N LEU A 432 25.09 -0.70 4.84
CA LEU A 432 24.94 -2.13 4.54
C LEU A 432 25.88 -2.59 3.43
N THR A 433 26.08 -1.77 2.39
CA THR A 433 26.97 -2.08 1.26
C THR A 433 28.41 -2.28 1.71
N ARG A 434 28.88 -1.49 2.69
CA ARG A 434 30.22 -1.67 3.30
C ARG A 434 30.37 -2.99 4.05
N CYS A 435 29.26 -3.60 4.47
CA CYS A 435 29.21 -4.88 5.17
C CYS A 435 28.81 -6.06 4.26
N ARG A 436 28.85 -5.89 2.92
CA ARG A 436 28.37 -6.90 1.96
C ARG A 436 28.99 -8.29 2.17
N ALA A 437 30.25 -8.38 2.61
CA ALA A 437 30.92 -9.65 2.87
C ALA A 437 30.25 -10.48 4.00
N GLU A 438 29.52 -9.82 4.90
CA GLU A 438 28.83 -10.42 6.03
C GLU A 438 27.33 -10.69 5.75
N LEU A 439 26.83 -10.28 4.57
CA LEU A 439 25.42 -10.41 4.19
C LEU A 439 25.23 -11.57 3.21
N ILE A 440 24.10 -12.27 3.38
CA ILE A 440 23.71 -13.39 2.53
C ILE A 440 22.52 -12.92 1.69
N GLY A 441 22.82 -12.38 0.51
CA GLY A 441 21.90 -11.68 -0.39
C GLY A 441 22.55 -10.42 -0.93
#